data_AF-A0A8C9BSB6-F1
#
_entry.id   AF-A0A8C9BSB6-F1
#
_cell.length_a   1.000
_cell.length_b   1.000
_cell.length_c   1.000
_cell.angle_alpha   90.00
_cell.angle_beta   90.00
_cell.angle_gamma   90.00
#
_symmetry.space_group_name_H-M   'P 1'
#
loop_
_entity.id
_entity.type
_entity.pdbx_description
1 polymer ?
#
loop_
_entity_poly.entity_id
_entity_poly.type
_entity_poly.pdbx_seq_one_letter_code
_entity_poly.pdbx_strand_id
1 'polypeptide(L)'
;MRRQKNTQQMKEQDKNPPDLTNEEEIGNLPEKEFRIMIVRMIRNLGSRMDKMQETVNKDLQELKMKQATMNNAINEIKITLDRINSRITEAEERISDLEDKVVEITTAEQNKEKRMKRTEDSLRDLWDNMKRTNIRIIGVPEEEERKKGTEKIFEEIIVENFPNMGKEIVNQVQEAQRVPYRINTRRNTPRHILIKLSKIKYKESILKAAREKQQITHKGIPIRLTADLSAETLQARREWQDTLKVMKENSLQPRLLYPARISFTFDGEIKTFTDKQKLREFSTTKPALQQMLKELL
;
A
#
# COMPACT_ATOMS: atom_id res chain seq x y z
N MET A 1 -23.64 32.68 13.61
CA MET A 1 -24.30 33.03 14.89
C MET A 1 -24.55 34.53 14.91
N ARG A 2 -25.83 34.91 15.03
CA ARG A 2 -26.29 36.30 15.23
C ARG A 2 -25.83 36.79 16.61
N ARG A 3 -25.36 38.04 16.70
CA ARG A 3 -25.64 38.88 17.88
C ARG A 3 -26.10 40.26 17.41
N GLN A 4 -27.39 40.45 17.63
CA GLN A 4 -28.14 41.69 17.57
C GLN A 4 -27.92 42.48 18.87
N LYS A 5 -28.13 43.80 18.74
CA LYS A 5 -28.52 44.80 19.74
C LYS A 5 -27.44 45.26 20.74
N ASN A 6 -27.13 46.55 20.69
CA ASN A 6 -27.89 47.48 21.52
C ASN A 6 -27.89 48.91 20.95
N THR A 7 -29.09 49.41 20.71
CA THR A 7 -29.43 50.80 20.42
C THR A 7 -29.88 51.39 21.75
N GLN A 8 -29.17 52.37 22.29
CA GLN A 8 -29.65 53.26 23.37
C GLN A 8 -28.83 54.54 23.26
N GLN A 9 -29.37 55.53 22.54
CA GLN A 9 -29.92 56.74 23.14
C GLN A 9 -28.87 57.57 23.89
N MET A 10 -28.23 58.47 23.14
CA MET A 10 -27.98 59.83 23.63
C MET A 10 -28.48 60.79 22.54
N LYS A 11 -29.79 61.02 22.53
CA LYS A 11 -30.34 62.29 22.06
C LYS A 11 -30.12 63.27 23.21
N GLU A 12 -28.90 63.76 23.38
CA GLU A 12 -28.68 64.95 24.19
C GLU A 12 -28.89 66.17 23.32
N GLN A 13 -29.79 67.01 23.82
CA GLN A 13 -30.32 68.21 23.22
C GLN A 13 -29.19 69.21 22.92
N ASP A 14 -28.84 69.36 21.65
CA ASP A 14 -28.29 70.63 21.19
C ASP A 14 -29.47 71.50 20.75
N LYS A 15 -30.12 72.11 21.75
CA LYS A 15 -31.05 73.21 21.50
C LYS A 15 -30.19 74.40 21.07
N ASN A 16 -30.01 74.57 19.76
CA ASN A 16 -29.68 75.90 19.25
C ASN A 16 -30.77 76.88 19.75
N PRO A 17 -30.42 78.01 20.37
CA PRO A 17 -31.40 79.05 20.65
C PRO A 17 -32.01 79.48 19.30
N PRO A 18 -33.32 79.80 19.26
CA PRO A 18 -33.94 80.30 18.04
C PRO A 18 -33.20 81.57 17.57
N ASP A 19 -32.95 81.65 16.27
CA ASP A 19 -32.48 82.87 15.62
C ASP A 19 -33.56 83.94 15.82
N LEU A 20 -33.29 84.86 16.73
CA LEU A 20 -34.21 85.94 17.09
C LEU A 20 -33.43 87.24 17.06
N THR A 21 -33.28 87.79 15.85
CA THR A 21 -33.33 89.23 15.60
C THR A 21 -33.47 89.43 14.09
N ASN A 22 -34.64 89.89 13.63
CA ASN A 22 -34.80 90.39 12.26
C ASN A 22 -33.81 91.54 12.05
N GLU A 23 -33.04 91.54 10.97
CA GLU A 23 -32.02 92.56 10.68
C GLU A 23 -32.59 94.00 10.67
N GLU A 24 -33.89 94.17 10.38
CA GLU A 24 -34.60 95.46 10.40
C GLU A 24 -34.81 96.06 11.81
N GLU A 25 -34.85 95.27 12.88
CA GLU A 25 -35.00 95.78 14.27
C GLU A 25 -33.67 96.27 14.87
N ILE A 26 -32.53 95.88 14.27
CA ILE A 26 -31.19 96.21 14.78
C ILE A 26 -30.80 97.66 14.47
N GLY A 27 -31.28 98.21 13.34
CA GLY A 27 -30.94 99.56 12.87
C GLY A 27 -31.55 100.71 13.68
N ASN A 28 -32.60 100.44 14.47
CA ASN A 28 -33.32 101.46 15.25
C ASN A 28 -32.98 101.47 16.75
N LEU A 29 -32.01 100.65 17.18
CA LEU A 29 -31.58 100.57 18.59
C LEU A 29 -30.68 101.76 18.97
N PRO A 30 -30.85 102.37 20.15
CA PRO A 30 -29.90 103.35 20.68
C PRO A 30 -28.48 102.77 20.70
N GLU A 31 -27.48 103.55 20.27
CA GLU A 31 -26.10 103.07 20.08
C GLU A 31 -25.52 102.36 21.33
N LYS A 32 -25.92 102.80 22.53
CA LYS A 32 -25.55 102.18 23.80
C LYS A 32 -26.09 100.74 23.93
N GLU A 33 -27.33 100.50 23.50
CA GLU A 33 -27.97 99.18 23.54
C GLU A 33 -27.38 98.24 22.48
N PHE A 34 -27.12 98.76 21.27
CA PHE A 34 -26.42 98.02 20.22
C PHE A 34 -25.01 97.58 20.67
N ARG A 35 -24.22 98.49 21.26
CA ARG A 35 -22.89 98.17 21.82
C ARG A 35 -22.96 97.10 22.92
N ILE A 36 -23.95 97.16 23.82
CA ILE A 36 -24.16 96.15 24.87
C ILE A 36 -24.52 94.79 24.27
N MET A 37 -25.37 94.78 23.24
CA MET A 37 -25.78 93.56 22.53
C MET A 37 -24.59 92.88 21.85
N ILE A 38 -23.75 93.64 21.14
CA ILE A 38 -22.52 93.14 20.51
C ILE A 38 -21.54 92.56 21.55
N VAL A 39 -21.31 93.26 22.68
CA VAL A 39 -20.45 92.75 23.76
C VAL A 39 -20.99 91.44 24.33
N ARG A 40 -22.31 91.29 24.47
CA ARG A 40 -22.95 90.04 24.92
C ARG A 40 -22.79 88.91 23.91
N MET A 41 -22.95 89.18 22.60
CA MET A 41 -22.73 88.20 21.53
C MET A 41 -21.25 87.74 21.48
N ILE A 42 -20.29 88.67 21.53
CA ILE A 42 -18.86 88.36 21.56
C ILE A 42 -18.52 87.51 22.80
N ARG A 43 -19.07 87.86 23.97
CA ARG A 43 -18.88 87.06 25.20
C ARG A 43 -19.48 85.66 25.09
N ASN A 44 -20.66 85.53 24.47
CA ASN A 44 -21.28 84.23 24.22
C ASN A 44 -20.41 83.37 23.29
N LEU A 45 -19.96 83.94 22.16
CA LEU A 45 -19.03 83.29 21.23
C LEU A 45 -17.73 82.87 21.93
N GLY A 46 -17.14 83.73 22.76
CA GLY A 46 -15.97 83.41 23.59
C GLY A 46 -16.22 82.18 24.47
N SER A 47 -17.33 82.18 25.22
CA SER A 47 -17.70 81.04 26.08
C SER A 47 -17.99 79.75 25.30
N ARG A 48 -18.51 79.85 24.07
CA ARG A 48 -18.72 78.70 23.18
C ARG A 48 -17.38 78.18 22.63
N MET A 49 -16.47 79.08 22.26
CA MET A 49 -15.12 78.72 21.82
C MET A 49 -14.32 78.07 22.93
N ASP A 50 -14.40 78.56 24.17
CA ASP A 50 -13.73 77.97 25.32
C ASP A 50 -14.23 76.54 25.60
N LYS A 51 -15.57 76.34 25.58
CA LYS A 51 -16.18 75.01 25.71
C LYS A 51 -15.78 74.07 24.56
N MET A 52 -15.73 74.59 23.34
CA MET A 52 -15.29 73.83 22.17
C MET A 52 -13.81 73.44 22.29
N GLN A 53 -12.95 74.36 22.72
CA GLN A 53 -11.53 74.10 22.96
C GLN A 53 -11.34 73.04 24.05
N GLU A 54 -12.11 73.11 25.14
CA GLU A 54 -12.06 72.12 26.22
C GLU A 54 -12.48 70.72 25.73
N THR A 55 -13.53 70.65 24.90
CA THR A 55 -14.02 69.40 24.30
C THR A 55 -12.98 68.80 23.35
N VAL A 56 -12.44 69.61 22.43
CA VAL A 56 -11.39 69.19 21.49
C VAL A 56 -10.14 68.71 22.23
N ASN A 57 -9.75 69.39 23.32
CA ASN A 57 -8.62 68.97 24.13
C ASN A 57 -8.86 67.62 24.83
N LYS A 58 -10.07 67.38 25.34
CA LYS A 58 -10.45 66.07 25.94
C LYS A 58 -10.40 64.96 24.90
N ASP A 59 -11.01 65.19 23.73
CA ASP A 59 -11.02 64.21 22.63
C ASP A 59 -9.59 63.90 22.13
N LEU A 60 -8.74 64.93 22.03
CA LEU A 60 -7.33 64.76 21.62
C LEU A 60 -6.54 63.92 22.63
N GLN A 61 -6.78 64.12 23.94
CA GLN A 61 -6.15 63.29 24.97
C GLN A 61 -6.63 61.85 24.92
N GLU A 62 -7.93 61.63 24.73
CA GLU A 62 -8.48 60.27 24.58
C GLU A 62 -7.91 59.56 23.34
N LEU A 63 -7.79 60.26 22.21
CA LEU A 63 -7.17 59.73 20.99
C LEU A 63 -5.70 59.36 21.20
N LYS A 64 -4.93 60.20 21.91
CA LYS A 64 -3.52 59.89 22.24
C LYS A 64 -3.40 58.64 23.10
N MET A 65 -4.28 58.48 24.11
CA MET A 65 -4.30 57.29 24.95
C MET A 65 -4.65 56.03 24.13
N LYS A 66 -5.67 56.11 23.27
CA LYS A 66 -6.03 55.02 22.35
C LYS A 66 -4.88 54.67 21.40
N GLN A 67 -4.19 55.67 20.85
CA GLN A 67 -3.03 55.47 19.98
C GLN A 67 -1.88 54.76 20.73
N ALA A 68 -1.60 55.14 21.97
CA ALA A 68 -0.59 54.47 22.79
C ALA A 68 -0.95 53.00 23.06
N THR A 69 -2.20 52.71 23.42
CA THR A 69 -2.66 51.32 23.62
C THR A 69 -2.56 50.50 22.34
N MET A 70 -2.88 51.08 21.18
CA MET A 70 -2.76 50.43 19.88
C MET A 70 -1.31 50.11 19.54
N ASN A 71 -0.38 51.06 19.78
CA ASN A 71 1.04 50.85 19.52
C ASN A 71 1.63 49.73 20.38
N ASN A 72 1.22 49.64 21.66
CA ASN A 72 1.63 48.55 22.53
C ASN A 72 1.13 47.20 22.01
N ALA A 73 -0.15 47.10 21.62
CA ALA A 73 -0.72 45.88 21.06
C ALA A 73 -0.03 45.46 19.75
N ILE A 74 0.29 46.43 18.86
CA ILE A 74 1.04 46.16 17.62
C ILE A 74 2.43 45.60 17.94
N ASN A 75 3.12 46.16 18.94
CA ASN A 75 4.45 45.70 19.32
C ASN A 75 4.42 44.27 19.90
N GLU A 76 3.42 43.96 20.73
CA GLU A 76 3.21 42.59 21.23
C GLU A 76 2.96 41.62 20.07
N ILE A 77 2.09 41.98 19.12
CA ILE A 77 1.84 41.17 17.92
C ILE A 77 3.14 40.94 17.15
N LYS A 78 3.95 41.97 16.94
CA LYS A 78 5.24 41.87 16.24
C LYS A 78 6.17 40.86 16.91
N ILE A 79 6.34 40.95 18.24
CA ILE A 79 7.17 40.01 19.01
C ILE A 79 6.65 38.57 18.87
N THR A 80 5.32 38.37 18.94
CA THR A 80 4.75 37.03 18.76
C THR A 80 4.95 36.49 17.35
N LEU A 81 4.89 37.35 16.33
CA LEU A 81 5.12 36.99 14.94
C LEU A 81 6.57 36.56 14.70
N ASP A 82 7.54 37.32 15.24
CA ASP A 82 8.96 36.98 15.15
C ASP A 82 9.26 35.62 15.81
N ARG A 83 8.63 35.34 16.96
CA ARG A 83 8.74 34.04 17.64
C ARG A 83 8.08 32.89 16.85
N ILE A 84 6.99 33.16 16.14
CA ILE A 84 6.35 32.15 15.28
C ILE A 84 7.24 31.86 14.08
N ASN A 85 7.81 32.89 13.45
CA ASN A 85 8.69 32.72 12.29
C ASN A 85 9.92 31.88 12.63
N SER A 86 10.58 32.12 13.77
CA SER A 86 11.73 31.30 14.16
C SER A 86 11.37 29.82 14.37
N ARG A 87 10.20 29.54 14.94
CA ARG A 87 9.67 28.18 15.11
C ARG A 87 9.31 27.53 13.78
N ILE A 88 8.82 28.30 12.81
CA ILE A 88 8.51 27.81 11.46
C ILE A 88 9.81 27.40 10.76
N THR A 89 10.84 28.25 10.78
CA THR A 89 12.14 27.92 10.17
C THR A 89 12.75 26.67 10.79
N GLU A 90 12.70 26.52 12.12
CA GLU A 90 13.17 25.30 12.79
C GLU A 90 12.36 24.06 12.36
N ALA A 91 11.04 24.20 12.20
CA ALA A 91 10.19 23.11 11.73
C ALA A 91 10.48 22.74 10.27
N GLU A 92 10.73 23.72 9.40
CA GLU A 92 11.08 23.52 7.99
C GLU A 92 12.41 22.76 7.85
N GLU A 93 13.45 23.16 8.60
CA GLU A 93 14.73 22.44 8.62
C GLU A 93 14.54 20.99 9.09
N ARG A 94 13.78 20.77 10.17
CA ARG A 94 13.48 19.42 10.66
C ARG A 94 12.67 18.59 9.66
N ILE A 95 11.77 19.21 8.89
CA ILE A 95 11.01 18.53 7.84
C ILE A 95 11.95 18.11 6.71
N SER A 96 12.84 19.00 6.26
CA SER A 96 13.87 18.68 5.25
C SER A 96 14.73 17.50 5.67
N ASP A 97 15.25 17.50 6.92
CA ASP A 97 16.03 16.40 7.47
C ASP A 97 15.27 15.07 7.51
N LEU A 98 13.96 15.12 7.76
CA LEU A 98 13.11 13.94 7.76
C LEU A 98 12.80 13.44 6.35
N GLU A 99 12.60 14.33 5.39
CA GLU A 99 12.39 13.99 3.99
C GLU A 99 13.60 13.23 3.43
N ASP A 100 14.82 13.72 3.69
CA ASP A 100 16.05 13.04 3.29
C ASP A 100 16.16 11.64 3.91
N LYS A 101 15.88 11.52 5.22
CA LYS A 101 15.87 10.22 5.92
C LYS A 101 14.83 9.26 5.36
N VAL A 102 13.66 9.74 4.96
CA VAL A 102 12.61 8.90 4.37
C VAL A 102 13.07 8.34 3.02
N VAL A 103 13.77 9.13 2.21
CA VAL A 103 14.35 8.66 0.94
C VAL A 103 15.41 7.59 1.19
N GLU A 104 16.32 7.80 2.15
CA GLU A 104 17.33 6.80 2.53
C GLU A 104 16.69 5.49 3.03
N ILE A 105 15.69 5.57 3.90
CA ILE A 105 14.96 4.39 4.41
C ILE A 105 14.27 3.66 3.26
N THR A 106 13.60 4.37 2.36
CA THR A 106 12.89 3.77 1.22
C THR A 106 13.84 3.02 0.29
N THR A 107 14.99 3.61 -0.04
CA THR A 107 16.00 2.95 -0.88
C THR A 107 16.63 1.74 -0.18
N ALA A 108 16.90 1.83 1.11
CA ALA A 108 17.39 0.71 1.90
C ALA A 108 16.37 -0.45 1.96
N GLU A 109 15.08 -0.15 2.10
CA GLU A 109 14.02 -1.14 2.15
C GLU A 109 13.84 -1.86 0.81
N GLN A 110 13.83 -1.11 -0.29
CA GLN A 110 13.82 -1.69 -1.65
C GLN A 110 15.02 -2.62 -1.89
N ASN A 111 16.20 -2.26 -1.36
CA ASN A 111 17.39 -3.10 -1.47
C ASN A 111 17.28 -4.36 -0.60
N LYS A 112 16.72 -4.27 0.61
CA LYS A 112 16.44 -5.43 1.46
C LYS A 112 15.43 -6.37 0.80
N GLU A 113 14.35 -5.84 0.25
CA GLU A 113 13.33 -6.62 -0.47
C GLU A 113 13.94 -7.38 -1.66
N LYS A 114 14.76 -6.70 -2.48
CA LYS A 114 15.50 -7.36 -3.57
C LYS A 114 16.42 -8.48 -3.08
N ARG A 115 17.07 -8.30 -1.92
CA ARG A 115 17.92 -9.34 -1.32
C ARG A 115 17.10 -10.52 -0.81
N MET A 116 16.01 -10.26 -0.09
CA MET A 116 15.10 -11.30 0.42
C MET A 116 14.54 -12.14 -0.73
N LYS A 117 14.05 -11.50 -1.79
CA LYS A 117 13.55 -12.20 -2.99
C LYS A 117 14.59 -13.11 -3.63
N ARG A 118 15.84 -12.63 -3.77
CA ARG A 118 16.95 -13.46 -4.26
C ARG A 118 17.23 -14.65 -3.35
N THR A 119 17.17 -14.45 -2.03
CA THR A 119 17.38 -15.53 -1.05
C THR A 119 16.26 -16.56 -1.12
N GLU A 120 15.01 -16.14 -1.22
CA GLU A 120 13.85 -17.04 -1.39
C GLU A 120 13.96 -17.85 -2.68
N ASP A 121 14.25 -17.19 -3.81
CA ASP A 121 14.48 -17.86 -5.10
C ASP A 121 15.65 -18.87 -4.99
N SER A 122 16.74 -18.50 -4.31
CA SER A 122 17.90 -19.39 -4.10
C SER A 122 17.53 -20.61 -3.23
N LEU A 123 16.75 -20.41 -2.17
CA LEU A 123 16.27 -21.49 -1.30
C LEU A 123 15.34 -22.43 -2.05
N ARG A 124 14.44 -21.89 -2.87
CA ARG A 124 13.57 -22.69 -3.75
C ARG A 124 14.40 -23.57 -4.67
N ASP A 125 15.40 -23.00 -5.34
CA ASP A 125 16.26 -23.72 -6.27
C ASP A 125 17.09 -24.81 -5.56
N LEU A 126 17.62 -24.53 -4.37
CA LEU A 126 18.33 -25.52 -3.55
C LEU A 126 17.41 -26.69 -3.14
N TRP A 127 16.21 -26.38 -2.64
CA TRP A 127 15.24 -27.40 -2.26
C TRP A 127 14.79 -28.27 -3.44
N ASP A 128 14.50 -27.63 -4.56
CA ASP A 128 14.14 -28.33 -5.79
C ASP A 128 15.31 -29.20 -6.29
N ASN A 129 16.54 -28.70 -6.24
CA ASN A 129 17.74 -29.49 -6.56
C ASN A 129 17.91 -30.71 -5.64
N MET A 130 17.68 -30.56 -4.33
CA MET A 130 17.72 -31.69 -3.39
C MET A 130 16.61 -32.72 -3.66
N LYS A 131 15.43 -32.25 -4.07
CA LYS A 131 14.26 -33.09 -4.39
C LYS A 131 14.26 -33.58 -5.85
N ARG A 132 15.25 -33.17 -6.64
CA ARG A 132 15.28 -33.40 -8.09
C ARG A 132 15.26 -34.88 -8.44
N THR A 133 15.84 -35.76 -7.62
CA THR A 133 15.83 -37.21 -7.85
C THR A 133 14.74 -37.96 -7.06
N ASN A 134 13.91 -37.25 -6.30
CA ASN A 134 12.88 -37.84 -5.46
C ASN A 134 11.58 -38.12 -6.22
N ILE A 135 10.97 -39.27 -5.93
CA ILE A 135 9.61 -39.66 -6.32
C ILE A 135 8.75 -39.79 -5.08
N ARG A 136 7.50 -39.35 -5.18
CA ARG A 136 6.49 -39.48 -4.14
C ARG A 136 5.40 -40.46 -4.55
N ILE A 137 5.21 -41.49 -3.72
CA ILE A 137 4.19 -42.54 -3.89
C ILE A 137 3.06 -42.27 -2.90
N ILE A 138 1.82 -42.30 -3.40
CA ILE A 138 0.61 -41.99 -2.65
C ILE A 138 -0.36 -43.17 -2.77
N GLY A 139 -0.95 -43.59 -1.64
CA GLY A 139 -1.99 -44.62 -1.59
C GLY A 139 -1.53 -46.01 -1.14
N VAL A 140 -0.26 -46.18 -0.76
CA VAL A 140 0.24 -47.45 -0.23
C VAL A 140 -0.21 -47.64 1.23
N PRO A 141 -0.81 -48.77 1.62
CA PRO A 141 -1.20 -49.04 3.02
C PRO A 141 -0.02 -49.00 4.02
N GLU A 142 -0.26 -48.66 5.29
CA GLU A 142 0.83 -48.48 6.29
C GLU A 142 1.36 -49.80 6.89
N GLU A 143 0.60 -50.89 6.84
CA GLU A 143 0.94 -52.15 7.53
C GLU A 143 2.05 -52.97 6.82
N GLU A 144 2.35 -52.62 5.57
CA GLU A 144 3.18 -53.43 4.69
C GLU A 144 4.69 -53.24 4.93
N GLU A 145 5.07 -52.07 5.45
CA GLU A 145 6.47 -51.69 5.68
C GLU A 145 7.14 -52.47 6.80
N ARG A 146 6.37 -52.80 7.86
CA ARG A 146 6.88 -53.56 9.01
C ARG A 146 7.42 -54.93 8.61
N LYS A 147 6.99 -55.47 7.46
CA LYS A 147 7.36 -56.81 6.98
C LYS A 147 8.49 -56.81 5.95
N LYS A 148 8.56 -55.79 5.09
CA LYS A 148 9.41 -55.82 3.87
C LYS A 148 10.30 -54.59 3.68
N GLY A 149 10.07 -53.49 4.39
CA GLY A 149 10.73 -52.21 4.13
C GLY A 149 10.16 -51.47 2.93
N THR A 150 10.36 -50.16 2.89
CA THR A 150 9.91 -49.22 1.85
C THR A 150 10.54 -49.48 0.48
N GLU A 151 11.79 -49.96 0.46
CA GLU A 151 12.52 -50.28 -0.78
C GLU A 151 11.84 -51.44 -1.51
N LYS A 152 11.58 -52.56 -0.83
CA LYS A 152 10.91 -53.72 -1.45
C LYS A 152 9.51 -53.39 -1.97
N ILE A 153 8.77 -52.50 -1.31
CA ILE A 153 7.48 -52.03 -1.82
C ILE A 153 7.67 -51.32 -3.17
N PHE A 154 8.70 -50.48 -3.29
CA PHE A 154 9.02 -49.83 -4.55
C PHE A 154 9.43 -50.86 -5.63
N GLU A 155 10.22 -51.87 -5.28
CA GLU A 155 10.57 -52.97 -6.19
C GLU A 155 9.31 -53.69 -6.72
N GLU A 156 8.39 -54.07 -5.82
CA GLU A 156 7.11 -54.70 -6.17
C GLU A 156 6.32 -53.82 -7.14
N ILE A 157 6.21 -52.51 -6.87
CA ILE A 157 5.51 -51.55 -7.74
C ILE A 157 6.16 -51.49 -9.13
N ILE A 158 7.49 -51.42 -9.20
CA ILE A 158 8.18 -51.33 -10.49
C ILE A 158 8.03 -52.63 -11.29
N VAL A 159 8.14 -53.80 -10.66
CA VAL A 159 7.97 -55.09 -11.35
C VAL A 159 6.53 -55.28 -11.82
N GLU A 160 5.54 -54.93 -10.99
CA GLU A 160 4.12 -55.02 -11.34
C GLU A 160 3.75 -54.08 -12.50
N ASN A 161 4.34 -52.87 -12.54
CA ASN A 161 3.91 -51.85 -13.49
C ASN A 161 4.80 -51.66 -14.70
N PHE A 162 6.11 -51.86 -14.55
CA PHE A 162 7.14 -51.52 -15.52
C PHE A 162 8.15 -52.69 -15.66
N PRO A 163 7.71 -53.87 -16.14
CA PRO A 163 8.55 -55.08 -16.15
C PRO A 163 9.85 -54.90 -16.94
N ASN A 164 9.84 -54.06 -17.98
CA ASN A 164 10.99 -53.78 -18.84
C ASN A 164 12.08 -52.92 -18.16
N MET A 165 11.81 -52.32 -16.99
CA MET A 165 12.74 -51.41 -16.31
C MET A 165 13.25 -51.93 -14.95
N GLY A 166 12.68 -53.04 -14.45
CA GLY A 166 12.75 -53.42 -13.04
C GLY A 166 14.15 -53.59 -12.46
N LYS A 167 15.02 -54.37 -13.10
CA LYS A 167 16.31 -54.74 -12.49
C LYS A 167 17.33 -53.59 -12.41
N GLU A 168 17.32 -52.69 -13.39
CA GLU A 168 18.29 -51.59 -13.43
C GLU A 168 17.92 -50.48 -12.43
N ILE A 169 16.63 -50.18 -12.31
CA ILE A 169 16.13 -49.06 -11.49
C ILE A 169 16.17 -49.37 -10.00
N VAL A 170 15.85 -50.61 -9.63
CA VAL A 170 15.80 -51.03 -8.22
C VAL A 170 17.14 -50.83 -7.52
N ASN A 171 18.26 -51.14 -8.20
CA ASN A 171 19.61 -50.96 -7.68
C ASN A 171 20.05 -49.49 -7.55
N GLN A 172 19.22 -48.54 -7.98
CA GLN A 172 19.53 -47.11 -8.02
C GLN A 172 18.78 -46.32 -6.94
N VAL A 173 18.06 -47.00 -6.05
CA VAL A 173 17.45 -46.38 -4.86
C VAL A 173 18.55 -46.07 -3.84
N GLN A 174 18.62 -44.83 -3.39
CA GLN A 174 19.53 -44.38 -2.32
C GLN A 174 18.85 -44.37 -0.96
N GLU A 175 17.56 -44.01 -0.94
CA GLU A 175 16.80 -43.87 0.29
C GLU A 175 15.33 -44.06 -0.02
N ALA A 176 14.61 -44.76 0.86
CA ALA A 176 13.17 -44.94 0.77
C ALA A 176 12.55 -44.78 2.16
N GLN A 177 11.64 -43.84 2.34
CA GLN A 177 11.04 -43.58 3.66
C GLN A 177 9.62 -43.03 3.58
N ARG A 178 8.81 -43.28 4.62
CA ARG A 178 7.52 -42.59 4.80
C ARG A 178 7.73 -41.19 5.34
N VAL A 179 6.97 -40.25 4.79
CA VAL A 179 6.96 -38.86 5.23
C VAL A 179 5.52 -38.44 5.57
N PRO A 180 5.27 -37.92 6.79
CA PRO A 180 6.21 -37.70 7.91
C PRO A 180 6.64 -38.99 8.65
N TYR A 181 7.75 -38.95 9.40
CA TYR A 181 8.23 -40.11 10.17
C TYR A 181 7.21 -40.61 11.21
N ARG A 182 6.49 -39.69 11.86
CA ARG A 182 5.48 -40.02 12.87
C ARG A 182 4.11 -40.26 12.22
N ILE A 183 3.44 -41.32 12.68
CA ILE A 183 2.05 -41.61 12.31
C ILE A 183 1.14 -40.61 13.02
N ASN A 184 0.23 -39.99 12.28
CA ASN A 184 -0.81 -39.15 12.85
C ASN A 184 -2.13 -39.92 12.86
N THR A 185 -2.57 -40.36 14.03
CA THR A 185 -3.80 -41.15 14.22
C THR A 185 -5.07 -40.40 13.84
N ARG A 186 -5.03 -39.07 13.70
CA ARG A 186 -6.17 -38.26 13.24
C ARG A 186 -6.34 -38.27 11.70
N ARG A 187 -5.37 -38.80 10.95
CA ARG A 187 -5.43 -38.88 9.49
C ARG A 187 -5.70 -40.30 9.06
N ASN A 188 -6.82 -40.50 8.36
CA ASN A 188 -7.20 -41.82 7.82
C ASN A 188 -6.50 -42.15 6.49
N THR A 189 -5.81 -41.18 5.90
CA THR A 189 -5.03 -41.39 4.66
C THR A 189 -3.64 -41.93 4.98
N PRO A 190 -3.16 -42.97 4.28
CA PRO A 190 -1.80 -43.46 4.46
C PRO A 190 -0.76 -42.37 4.17
N ARG A 191 0.32 -42.36 4.96
CA ARG A 191 1.46 -41.46 4.71
C ARG A 191 2.08 -41.68 3.33
N HIS A 192 2.75 -40.69 2.78
CA HIS A 192 3.35 -40.83 1.46
C HIS A 192 4.73 -41.47 1.59
N ILE A 193 5.15 -42.28 0.61
CA ILE A 193 6.52 -42.79 0.53
C ILE A 193 7.32 -41.85 -0.36
N LEU A 194 8.51 -41.48 0.11
CA LEU A 194 9.52 -40.75 -0.64
C LEU A 194 10.63 -41.73 -1.04
N ILE A 195 10.91 -41.83 -2.33
CA ILE A 195 12.01 -42.62 -2.89
C ILE A 195 13.03 -41.66 -3.50
N LYS A 196 14.27 -41.69 -3.02
CA LYS A 196 15.39 -40.95 -3.59
C LYS A 196 16.18 -41.86 -4.51
N LEU A 197 16.27 -41.47 -5.78
CA LEU A 197 17.07 -42.19 -6.78
C LEU A 197 18.46 -41.56 -6.92
N SER A 198 19.44 -42.35 -7.34
CA SER A 198 20.81 -41.90 -7.60
C SER A 198 20.92 -40.94 -8.79
N LYS A 199 20.12 -41.16 -9.85
CA LYS A 199 20.15 -40.40 -11.09
C LYS A 199 18.76 -39.93 -11.48
N ILE A 200 18.69 -38.70 -12.00
CA ILE A 200 17.44 -38.11 -12.51
C ILE A 200 16.84 -38.86 -13.70
N LYS A 201 17.69 -39.48 -14.54
CA LYS A 201 17.26 -40.24 -15.72
C LYS A 201 16.21 -41.30 -15.35
N TYR A 202 16.43 -42.03 -14.26
CA TYR A 202 15.50 -43.06 -13.80
C TYR A 202 14.19 -42.46 -13.28
N LYS A 203 14.25 -41.34 -12.55
CA LYS A 203 13.04 -40.62 -12.13
C LYS A 203 12.18 -40.20 -13.32
N GLU A 204 12.79 -39.59 -14.32
CA GLU A 204 12.07 -39.12 -15.50
C GLU A 204 11.49 -40.28 -16.31
N SER A 205 12.22 -41.38 -16.45
CA SER A 205 11.74 -42.59 -17.11
C SER A 205 10.52 -43.19 -16.40
N ILE A 206 10.57 -43.33 -15.06
CA ILE A 206 9.46 -43.87 -14.27
C ILE A 206 8.24 -42.96 -14.36
N LEU A 207 8.41 -41.65 -14.19
CA LEU A 207 7.29 -40.70 -14.27
C LEU A 207 6.71 -40.60 -15.69
N LYS A 208 7.51 -40.83 -16.73
CA LYS A 208 7.03 -40.91 -18.12
C LYS A 208 6.20 -42.17 -18.33
N ALA A 209 6.73 -43.34 -17.96
CA ALA A 209 6.03 -44.62 -18.07
C ALA A 209 4.73 -44.63 -17.24
N ALA A 210 4.76 -44.03 -16.04
CA ALA A 210 3.59 -43.81 -15.19
C ALA A 210 2.48 -43.03 -15.90
N ARG A 211 2.83 -41.97 -16.64
CA ARG A 211 1.86 -41.17 -17.41
C ARG A 211 1.31 -41.92 -18.62
N GLU A 212 2.15 -42.70 -19.30
CA GLU A 212 1.75 -43.52 -20.45
C GLU A 212 0.79 -44.64 -20.04
N LYS A 213 1.06 -45.29 -18.90
CA LYS A 213 0.20 -46.36 -18.36
C LYS A 213 -1.11 -45.84 -17.77
N GLN A 214 -1.14 -44.61 -17.27
CA GLN A 214 -2.25 -43.91 -16.60
C GLN A 214 -2.72 -44.54 -15.27
N GLN A 215 -2.89 -45.87 -15.21
CA GLN A 215 -3.28 -46.62 -14.01
C GLN A 215 -2.08 -47.40 -13.47
N ILE A 216 -1.70 -47.08 -12.23
CA ILE A 216 -0.61 -47.74 -11.52
C ILE A 216 -1.23 -48.45 -10.32
N THR A 217 -0.91 -49.73 -10.16
CA THR A 217 -1.44 -50.55 -9.07
C THR A 217 -0.32 -51.09 -8.20
N HIS A 218 -0.64 -51.39 -6.95
CA HIS A 218 0.19 -52.17 -6.07
C HIS A 218 -0.71 -53.21 -5.43
N LYS A 219 -0.51 -54.49 -5.75
CA LYS A 219 -1.36 -55.60 -5.30
C LYS A 219 -2.85 -55.36 -5.60
N GLY A 220 -3.13 -54.79 -6.77
CA GLY A 220 -4.48 -54.44 -7.20
C GLY A 220 -5.05 -53.14 -6.62
N ILE A 221 -4.36 -52.47 -5.69
CA ILE A 221 -4.78 -51.16 -5.14
C ILE A 221 -4.25 -50.04 -6.04
N PRO A 222 -5.09 -49.09 -6.51
CA PRO A 222 -4.61 -47.97 -7.32
C PRO A 222 -3.75 -47.02 -6.49
N ILE A 223 -2.57 -46.70 -7.01
CA ILE A 223 -1.60 -45.78 -6.39
C ILE A 223 -1.22 -44.65 -7.36
N ARG A 224 -0.63 -43.58 -6.82
CA ARG A 224 -0.16 -42.44 -7.62
C ARG A 224 1.33 -42.21 -7.42
N LEU A 225 2.06 -42.13 -8.54
CA LEU A 225 3.45 -41.71 -8.60
C LEU A 225 3.52 -40.25 -9.05
N THR A 226 4.18 -39.42 -8.25
CA THR A 226 4.32 -37.98 -8.50
C THR A 226 5.76 -37.53 -8.26
N ALA A 227 6.16 -36.40 -8.86
CA ALA A 227 7.42 -35.78 -8.52
C ALA A 227 7.33 -35.13 -7.13
N ASP A 228 8.36 -35.28 -6.30
CA ASP A 228 8.52 -34.45 -5.11
C ASP A 228 9.08 -33.08 -5.54
N LEU A 229 8.38 -32.02 -5.14
CA LEU A 229 8.68 -30.62 -5.48
C LEU A 229 8.59 -29.79 -4.20
N SER A 230 9.27 -28.64 -4.15
CA SER A 230 9.11 -27.66 -3.06
C SER A 230 7.68 -27.12 -2.99
N ALA A 231 7.31 -26.55 -1.83
CA ALA A 231 5.96 -26.02 -1.64
C ALA A 231 5.71 -24.83 -2.57
N GLU A 232 6.71 -23.99 -2.74
CA GLU A 232 6.76 -22.82 -3.61
C GLU A 232 6.57 -23.22 -5.07
N THR A 233 7.29 -24.26 -5.53
CA THR A 233 7.13 -24.78 -6.89
C THR A 233 5.77 -25.44 -7.09
N LEU A 234 5.23 -26.15 -6.09
CA LEU A 234 3.87 -26.67 -6.16
C LEU A 234 2.83 -25.57 -6.25
N GLN A 235 3.01 -24.46 -5.52
CA GLN A 235 2.14 -23.29 -5.59
C GLN A 235 2.22 -22.61 -6.97
N ALA A 236 3.42 -22.33 -7.47
CA ALA A 236 3.62 -21.78 -8.81
C ALA A 236 2.97 -22.66 -9.90
N ARG A 237 3.06 -23.99 -9.76
CA ARG A 237 2.37 -24.93 -10.67
C ARG A 237 0.84 -24.87 -10.56
N ARG A 238 0.28 -24.59 -9.37
CA ARG A 238 -1.17 -24.39 -9.19
C ARG A 238 -1.63 -23.11 -9.86
N GLU A 239 -0.86 -22.04 -9.76
CA GLU A 239 -1.16 -20.77 -10.43
C GLU A 239 -1.24 -20.94 -11.96
N TRP A 240 -0.46 -21.87 -12.53
CA TRP A 240 -0.53 -22.22 -13.95
C TRP A 240 -1.74 -23.08 -14.33
N GLN A 241 -2.52 -23.66 -13.39
CA GLN A 241 -3.57 -24.63 -13.73
C GLN A 241 -4.67 -24.04 -14.61
N ASP A 242 -5.15 -22.85 -14.27
CA ASP A 242 -6.20 -22.20 -15.05
C ASP A 242 -5.70 -21.81 -16.45
N THR A 243 -4.46 -21.31 -16.54
CA THR A 243 -3.78 -21.03 -17.81
C THR A 243 -3.60 -22.28 -18.67
N LEU A 244 -3.20 -23.40 -18.07
CA LEU A 244 -3.06 -24.67 -18.78
C LEU A 244 -4.40 -25.18 -19.31
N LYS A 245 -5.48 -24.97 -18.56
CA LYS A 245 -6.84 -25.35 -19.00
C LYS A 245 -7.25 -24.56 -20.24
N VAL A 246 -7.17 -23.24 -20.19
CA VAL A 246 -7.53 -22.37 -21.33
C VAL A 246 -6.62 -22.59 -22.54
N MET A 247 -5.31 -22.78 -22.34
CA MET A 247 -4.39 -23.10 -23.44
C MET A 247 -4.68 -24.45 -24.11
N LYS A 248 -5.16 -25.45 -23.35
CA LYS A 248 -5.59 -26.73 -23.90
C LYS A 248 -6.86 -26.59 -24.73
N GLU A 249 -7.83 -25.81 -24.26
CA GLU A 249 -9.07 -25.51 -24.99
C GLU A 249 -8.79 -24.80 -26.32
N ASN A 250 -7.75 -23.96 -26.37
CA ASN A 250 -7.29 -23.27 -27.58
C ASN A 250 -6.25 -24.06 -28.41
N SER A 251 -6.07 -25.36 -28.15
CA SER A 251 -5.18 -26.25 -28.94
C SER A 251 -3.69 -25.87 -29.00
N LEU A 252 -3.16 -25.11 -28.02
CA LEU A 252 -1.76 -24.68 -27.96
C LEU A 252 -0.77 -25.77 -27.47
N GLN A 253 -1.28 -26.96 -27.15
CA GLN A 253 -0.51 -28.12 -26.64
C GLN A 253 0.43 -27.76 -25.47
N PRO A 254 -0.07 -27.14 -24.39
CA PRO A 254 0.79 -26.64 -23.35
C PRO A 254 1.42 -27.77 -22.52
N ARG A 255 2.67 -27.58 -22.12
CA ARG A 255 3.48 -28.46 -21.29
C ARG A 255 4.00 -27.70 -20.08
N LEU A 256 3.88 -28.32 -18.91
CA LEU A 256 4.43 -27.78 -17.66
C LEU A 256 5.77 -28.45 -17.35
N LEU A 257 6.85 -27.72 -17.58
CA LEU A 257 8.22 -28.14 -17.38
C LEU A 257 8.69 -27.89 -15.94
N TYR A 258 9.75 -28.59 -15.55
CA TYR A 258 10.42 -28.37 -14.28
C TYR A 258 11.19 -27.03 -14.27
N PRO A 259 11.23 -26.28 -13.14
CA PRO A 259 10.47 -26.51 -11.91
C PRO A 259 8.99 -26.13 -12.03
N ALA A 260 8.66 -24.97 -12.61
CA ALA A 260 7.30 -24.50 -12.85
C ALA A 260 7.21 -23.59 -14.09
N ARG A 261 7.74 -24.07 -15.23
CA ARG A 261 7.78 -23.30 -16.48
C ARG A 261 6.68 -23.76 -17.43
N ILE A 262 5.88 -22.85 -17.96
CA ILE A 262 4.89 -23.18 -18.98
C ILE A 262 5.54 -23.09 -20.36
N SER A 263 5.31 -24.08 -21.20
CA SER A 263 5.79 -24.13 -22.57
C SER A 263 4.66 -24.49 -23.51
N PHE A 264 4.54 -23.82 -24.65
CA PHE A 264 3.52 -24.10 -25.65
C PHE A 264 4.03 -23.71 -27.04
N THR A 265 3.41 -24.27 -28.06
CA THR A 265 3.74 -23.94 -29.45
C THR A 265 2.85 -22.79 -29.90
N PHE A 266 3.46 -21.72 -30.41
CA PHE A 266 2.76 -20.55 -30.94
C PHE A 266 3.50 -20.05 -32.18
N ASP A 267 2.77 -19.83 -33.28
CA ASP A 267 3.35 -19.47 -34.59
C ASP A 267 4.47 -20.43 -35.07
N GLY A 268 4.37 -21.73 -34.75
CA GLY A 268 5.37 -22.74 -35.12
C GLY A 268 6.60 -22.82 -34.22
N GLU A 269 6.74 -21.92 -33.24
CA GLU A 269 7.86 -21.90 -32.29
C GLU A 269 7.43 -22.34 -30.88
N ILE A 270 8.31 -23.07 -30.19
CA ILE A 270 8.11 -23.42 -28.78
C ILE A 270 8.51 -22.22 -27.93
N LYS A 271 7.53 -21.58 -27.28
CA LYS A 271 7.77 -20.53 -26.29
C LYS A 271 7.77 -21.13 -24.89
N THR A 272 8.61 -20.59 -24.00
CA THR A 272 8.71 -21.04 -22.61
C THR A 272 8.81 -19.86 -21.65
N PHE A 273 7.96 -19.85 -20.62
CA PHE A 273 7.87 -18.77 -19.65
C PHE A 273 8.08 -19.28 -18.22
N THR A 274 8.76 -18.48 -17.40
CA THR A 274 9.06 -18.79 -15.99
C THR A 274 7.96 -18.35 -15.04
N ASP A 275 7.27 -17.27 -15.38
CA ASP A 275 6.29 -16.59 -14.55
C ASP A 275 5.18 -15.99 -15.42
N LYS A 276 4.06 -15.64 -14.78
CA LYS A 276 2.90 -15.04 -15.47
C LYS A 276 3.19 -13.65 -16.02
N GLN A 277 4.08 -12.88 -15.40
CA GLN A 277 4.40 -11.52 -15.83
C GLN A 277 5.03 -11.53 -17.22
N LYS A 278 6.04 -12.36 -17.46
CA LYS A 278 6.66 -12.50 -18.79
C LYS A 278 5.67 -13.02 -19.83
N LEU A 279 4.75 -13.90 -19.44
CA LEU A 279 3.69 -14.34 -20.35
C LEU A 279 2.72 -13.19 -20.68
N ARG A 280 2.40 -12.33 -19.70
CA ARG A 280 1.59 -11.12 -19.91
C ARG A 280 2.29 -10.15 -20.86
N GLU A 281 3.57 -9.85 -20.63
CA GLU A 281 4.39 -8.99 -21.49
C GLU A 281 4.51 -9.54 -22.93
N PHE A 282 4.59 -10.86 -23.10
CA PHE A 282 4.59 -11.46 -24.44
C PHE A 282 3.20 -11.36 -25.10
N SER A 283 2.14 -11.59 -24.32
CA SER A 283 0.77 -11.58 -24.83
C SER A 283 0.32 -10.20 -25.31
N THR A 284 0.78 -9.10 -24.70
CA THR A 284 0.46 -7.73 -25.17
C THR A 284 0.95 -7.44 -26.59
N THR A 285 1.99 -8.14 -27.05
CA THR A 285 2.51 -8.00 -28.42
C THR A 285 1.79 -8.90 -29.44
N LYS A 286 0.89 -9.79 -28.99
CA LYS A 286 0.25 -10.83 -29.80
C LYS A 286 -1.27 -10.84 -29.57
N PRO A 287 -2.06 -10.15 -30.41
CA PRO A 287 -3.51 -9.97 -30.21
C PRO A 287 -4.29 -11.29 -30.05
N ALA A 288 -3.95 -12.32 -30.83
CA ALA A 288 -4.60 -13.63 -30.72
C ALA A 288 -4.37 -14.28 -29.34
N LEU A 289 -3.14 -14.22 -28.83
CA LEU A 289 -2.79 -14.76 -27.52
C LEU A 289 -3.40 -13.92 -26.38
N GLN A 290 -3.42 -12.59 -26.54
CA GLN A 290 -4.05 -11.68 -25.59
C GLN A 290 -5.53 -11.96 -25.45
N GLN A 291 -6.24 -12.16 -26.56
CA GLN A 291 -7.67 -12.47 -26.54
C GLN A 291 -7.96 -13.81 -25.87
N MET A 292 -7.13 -14.83 -26.12
CA MET A 292 -7.26 -16.15 -25.50
C MET A 292 -7.00 -16.14 -23.99
N LEU A 293 -6.10 -15.28 -23.50
CA LEU A 293 -5.66 -15.26 -22.10
C LEU A 293 -6.18 -14.06 -21.31
N LYS A 294 -7.14 -13.30 -21.86
CA LYS A 294 -7.61 -12.01 -21.33
C LYS A 294 -8.14 -12.07 -19.89
N GLU A 295 -8.78 -13.17 -19.50
CA GLU A 295 -9.37 -13.35 -18.16
C GLU A 295 -8.38 -13.90 -17.13
N LEU A 296 -7.19 -14.31 -17.56
CA LEU A 296 -6.22 -15.04 -16.72
C LEU A 296 -4.93 -14.30 -16.47
N LEU A 297 -4.59 -13.35 -17.35
CA LEU A 297 -3.28 -12.70 -17.37
C LEU A 297 -3.25 -11.37 -16.68
#